data_AF-A0A540WE41-F1
#
_entry.id   AF-A0A540WE41-F1
#
_cell.length_a   1.000
_cell.length_b   1.000
_cell.length_c   1.000
_cell.angle_alpha   90.00
_cell.angle_beta   90.00
_cell.angle_gamma   90.00
#
_symmetry.space_group_name_H-M   'P 1'
#
loop_
_entity.id
_entity.type
_entity.pdbx_description
1 polymer ?
#
loop_
_entity_poly.entity_id
_entity_poly.type
_entity_poly.pdbx_seq_one_letter_code
_entity_poly.pdbx_strand_id
1 'polypeptide(L)'
;MARLTAAPAPYPSEHEQAGHELDLAIALVLNAPQAGRSLERLVNSDRIHPEGALVFACLLAVTGRLDPAQFWWQFAAGSGSHTAANLLHLHHLRLGEPRDAAYWRAQAEQLAQAPRRTVHSRLAGPALLPDEVRHDLLARCHEGLDARLPTALEAVINRLCVAADDEDYGEIPQPSTALSTDLAAG
;
A
#
# COMPACT_ATOMS: atom_id res chain seq x y z
N MET A 1 37.26 -5.13 -2.37
CA MET A 1 36.99 -6.12 -1.30
C MET A 1 35.50 -6.36 -1.25
N ALA A 2 35.06 -7.56 -1.64
CA ALA A 2 33.65 -7.93 -1.65
C ALA A 2 33.15 -8.07 -0.20
N ARG A 3 32.20 -7.23 0.22
CA ARG A 3 31.38 -7.52 1.40
C ARG A 3 30.54 -8.73 1.03
N LEU A 4 30.88 -9.88 1.61
CA LEU A 4 29.91 -10.96 1.80
C LEU A 4 28.75 -10.34 2.59
N THR A 5 27.65 -10.04 1.90
CA THR A 5 26.38 -9.72 2.53
C THR A 5 26.02 -10.94 3.38
N ALA A 6 26.27 -10.84 4.69
CA ALA A 6 25.70 -11.77 5.64
C ALA A 6 24.19 -11.81 5.37
N ALA A 7 23.60 -13.02 5.34
CA ALA A 7 22.15 -13.15 5.29
C ALA A 7 21.56 -12.26 6.39
N PRO A 8 20.47 -11.51 6.13
CA PRO A 8 19.82 -10.72 7.15
C PRO A 8 19.56 -11.63 8.36
N ALA A 9 19.84 -11.12 9.57
CA ALA A 9 19.55 -11.88 10.78
C ALA A 9 18.07 -12.30 10.73
N PRO A 10 17.74 -13.57 11.01
CA PRO A 10 16.34 -14.01 11.00
C PRO A 10 15.55 -13.14 11.98
N TYR A 11 14.37 -12.67 11.56
CA TYR A 11 13.50 -11.89 12.41
C TYR A 11 13.17 -12.66 13.69
N PRO A 12 13.00 -11.97 14.85
CA PRO A 12 12.78 -12.67 16.12
C PRO A 12 11.47 -13.46 16.17
N SER A 13 10.48 -13.12 15.33
CA SER A 13 9.20 -13.83 15.19
C SER A 13 8.60 -13.74 13.77
N GLU A 14 7.65 -14.64 13.46
CA GLU A 14 6.88 -14.60 12.20
C GLU A 14 6.06 -13.32 12.07
N HIS A 15 5.56 -12.75 13.18
CA HIS A 15 4.82 -11.49 13.19
C HIS A 15 5.70 -10.30 12.81
N GLU A 16 6.93 -10.24 13.31
CA GLU A 16 7.90 -9.19 12.97
C GLU A 16 8.37 -9.32 11.52
N GLN A 17 8.60 -10.55 11.05
CA GLN A 17 8.89 -10.81 9.64
C GLN A 17 7.74 -10.33 8.75
N ALA A 18 6.50 -10.68 9.08
CA ALA A 18 5.33 -10.25 8.32
C ALA A 18 5.15 -8.72 8.34
N GLY A 19 5.45 -8.07 9.46
CA GLY A 19 5.45 -6.60 9.56
C GLY A 19 6.47 -5.96 8.62
N HIS A 20 7.69 -6.47 8.60
CA HIS A 20 8.72 -5.99 7.68
C HIS A 20 8.35 -6.24 6.20
N GLU A 21 7.86 -7.44 5.88
CA GLU A 21 7.42 -7.78 4.52
C GLU A 21 6.24 -6.90 4.06
N LEU A 22 5.32 -6.59 4.98
CA LEU A 22 4.21 -5.67 4.73
C LEU A 22 4.73 -4.26 4.39
N ASP A 23 5.64 -3.73 5.20
CA ASP A 23 6.20 -2.39 4.99
C ASP A 23 7.00 -2.29 3.68
N LEU A 24 7.80 -3.31 3.37
CA LEU A 24 8.51 -3.40 2.09
C LEU A 24 7.52 -3.45 0.91
N ALA A 25 6.47 -4.25 1.00
CA ALA A 25 5.46 -4.35 -0.05
C ALA A 25 4.67 -3.04 -0.23
N ILE A 26 4.34 -2.35 0.86
CA ILE A 26 3.75 -1.00 0.84
C ILE A 26 4.68 -0.03 0.12
N ALA A 27 5.97 0.00 0.51
CA ALA A 27 6.96 0.87 -0.13
C ALA A 27 7.07 0.58 -1.63
N LEU A 28 7.11 -0.68 -2.06
CA LEU A 28 7.16 -1.05 -3.47
C LEU A 28 5.93 -0.57 -4.26
N VAL A 29 4.73 -0.64 -3.67
CA VAL A 29 3.51 -0.11 -4.30
C VAL A 29 3.60 1.41 -4.47
N LEU A 30 4.00 2.14 -3.43
CA LEU A 30 4.11 3.62 -3.48
C LEU A 30 5.22 4.09 -4.44
N ASN A 31 6.25 3.27 -4.63
CA ASN A 31 7.36 3.54 -5.55
C ASN A 31 7.09 3.13 -7.00
N ALA A 32 5.98 2.43 -7.28
CA ALA A 32 5.66 1.99 -8.62
C ALA A 32 5.47 3.19 -9.58
N PRO A 33 6.04 3.19 -10.80
CA PRO A 33 5.94 4.32 -11.74
C PRO A 33 4.50 4.74 -12.09
N GLN A 34 3.56 3.81 -12.00
CA GLN A 34 2.14 4.03 -12.26
C GLN A 34 1.33 4.50 -11.04
N ALA A 35 1.91 4.59 -9.84
CA ALA A 35 1.15 4.79 -8.60
C ALA A 35 0.32 6.10 -8.60
N GLY A 36 0.92 7.22 -8.99
CA GLY A 36 0.22 8.52 -9.07
C GLY A 36 -0.97 8.48 -10.02
N ARG A 37 -0.77 7.90 -11.20
CA ARG A 37 -1.84 7.74 -12.20
C ARG A 37 -2.94 6.79 -11.76
N SER A 38 -2.58 5.69 -11.08
CA SER A 38 -3.57 4.77 -10.51
C SER A 38 -4.44 5.48 -9.49
N LEU A 39 -3.84 6.30 -8.63
CA LEU A 39 -4.56 7.11 -7.65
C LEU A 39 -5.47 8.15 -8.33
N GLU A 40 -4.99 8.86 -9.35
CA GLU A 40 -5.83 9.79 -10.12
C GLU A 40 -7.04 9.10 -10.75
N ARG A 41 -6.88 7.86 -11.25
CA ARG A 41 -7.98 7.09 -11.81
C ARG A 41 -9.03 6.70 -10.78
N LEU A 42 -8.62 6.46 -9.53
CA LEU A 42 -9.56 6.15 -8.44
C LEU A 42 -10.56 7.29 -8.25
N VAL A 43 -10.10 8.54 -8.32
CA VAL A 43 -10.93 9.71 -7.99
C VAL A 43 -11.64 10.29 -9.20
N ASN A 44 -11.07 10.16 -10.40
CA ASN A 44 -11.57 10.81 -11.62
C ASN A 44 -12.35 9.87 -12.55
N SER A 45 -12.60 8.61 -12.16
CA SER A 45 -13.32 7.64 -13.00
C SER A 45 -14.64 7.23 -12.38
N ASP A 46 -15.68 7.08 -13.22
CA ASP A 46 -16.97 6.49 -12.85
C ASP A 46 -16.86 4.98 -12.51
N ARG A 47 -15.68 4.37 -12.75
CA ARG A 47 -15.40 2.98 -12.42
C ARG A 47 -14.30 2.90 -11.37
N ILE A 48 -14.52 2.07 -10.36
CA ILE A 48 -13.53 1.92 -9.30
C ILE A 48 -12.35 1.11 -9.82
N HIS A 49 -11.15 1.70 -9.69
CA HIS A 49 -9.91 1.11 -10.15
C HIS A 49 -9.17 0.42 -8.99
N PRO A 50 -9.05 -0.91 -8.99
CA PRO A 50 -8.43 -1.66 -7.90
C PRO A 50 -6.98 -1.23 -7.62
N GLU A 51 -6.23 -0.83 -8.65
CA GLU A 51 -4.85 -0.34 -8.49
C GLU A 51 -4.80 1.01 -7.78
N GLY A 52 -5.78 1.88 -8.00
CA GLY A 52 -5.86 3.16 -7.32
C GLY A 52 -6.23 3.00 -5.85
N ALA A 53 -7.21 2.14 -5.56
CA ALA A 53 -7.59 1.79 -4.20
C ALA A 53 -6.43 1.15 -3.42
N LEU A 54 -5.64 0.28 -4.08
CA LEU A 54 -4.42 -0.29 -3.52
C LEU A 54 -3.40 0.79 -3.15
N VAL A 55 -3.12 1.74 -4.05
CA VAL A 55 -2.17 2.83 -3.77
C VAL A 55 -2.67 3.69 -2.61
N PHE A 56 -3.96 4.00 -2.58
CA PHE A 56 -4.55 4.79 -1.51
C PHE A 56 -4.46 4.09 -0.15
N ALA A 57 -4.76 2.79 -0.10
CA ALA A 57 -4.59 1.98 1.10
C ALA A 57 -3.14 1.99 1.62
N CYS A 58 -2.16 1.88 0.72
CA CYS A 58 -0.74 1.95 1.08
C CYS A 58 -0.33 3.32 1.66
N LEU A 59 -0.92 4.43 1.18
CA LEU A 59 -0.71 5.77 1.76
C LEU A 59 -1.28 5.88 3.19
N LEU A 60 -2.43 5.28 3.44
CA LEU A 60 -3.02 5.21 4.78
C LEU A 60 -2.15 4.34 5.71
N ALA A 61 -1.70 3.18 5.24
CA ALA A 61 -0.88 2.27 6.03
C ALA A 61 0.48 2.88 6.44
N VAL A 62 1.19 3.53 5.50
CA VAL A 62 2.50 4.17 5.78
C VAL A 62 2.39 5.38 6.72
N THR A 63 1.17 5.88 6.96
CA THR A 63 0.86 6.93 7.94
C THR A 63 0.27 6.36 9.24
N GLY A 64 0.36 5.05 9.45
CA GLY A 64 -0.08 4.36 10.66
C GLY A 64 -1.60 4.13 10.74
N ARG A 65 -2.35 4.42 9.68
CA ARG A 65 -3.81 4.29 9.63
C ARG A 65 -4.21 2.93 9.07
N LEU A 66 -3.94 1.88 9.84
CA LEU A 66 -4.08 0.50 9.38
C LEU A 66 -5.53 0.04 9.21
N ASP A 67 -6.46 0.42 10.09
CA ASP A 67 -7.87 0.01 9.98
C ASP A 67 -8.52 0.53 8.67
N PRO A 68 -8.44 1.84 8.34
CA PRO A 68 -8.95 2.31 7.06
C PRO A 68 -8.11 1.80 5.87
N ALA A 69 -6.81 1.51 6.06
CA ALA A 69 -6.03 0.84 5.01
C ALA A 69 -6.55 -0.57 4.72
N GLN A 70 -6.94 -1.32 5.76
CA GLN A 70 -7.52 -2.65 5.64
C GLN A 70 -8.81 -2.60 4.83
N PHE A 71 -9.72 -1.65 5.13
CA PHE A 71 -10.92 -1.43 4.33
C PHE A 71 -10.60 -1.27 2.83
N TRP A 72 -9.65 -0.38 2.50
CA TRP A 72 -9.30 -0.11 1.10
C TRP A 72 -8.54 -1.27 0.44
N TRP A 73 -7.76 -2.05 1.18
CA TRP A 73 -7.17 -3.28 0.67
C TRP A 73 -8.24 -4.34 0.38
N GLN A 74 -9.23 -4.51 1.25
CA GLN A 74 -10.33 -5.46 1.02
C GLN A 74 -11.16 -5.04 -0.18
N PHE A 75 -11.46 -3.74 -0.29
CA PHE A 75 -12.10 -3.16 -1.45
C PHE A 75 -11.32 -3.47 -2.75
N ALA A 76 -10.00 -3.21 -2.75
CA ALA A 76 -9.15 -3.45 -3.91
C ALA A 76 -9.04 -4.94 -4.26
N ALA A 77 -8.93 -5.81 -3.26
CA ALA A 77 -8.88 -7.26 -3.43
C ALA A 77 -10.19 -7.82 -4.00
N GLY A 78 -11.33 -7.40 -3.45
CA GLY A 78 -12.66 -7.74 -4.00
C GLY A 78 -12.88 -7.22 -5.42
N SER A 79 -12.17 -6.15 -5.79
CA SER A 79 -12.14 -5.59 -7.15
C SER A 79 -11.08 -6.24 -8.06
N GLY A 80 -10.37 -7.28 -7.60
CA GLY A 80 -9.45 -8.10 -8.39
C GLY A 80 -7.95 -7.84 -8.19
N SER A 81 -7.56 -7.02 -7.20
CA SER A 81 -6.14 -6.78 -6.91
C SER A 81 -5.52 -7.94 -6.13
N HIS A 82 -4.76 -8.80 -6.82
CA HIS A 82 -3.98 -9.86 -6.16
C HIS A 82 -2.95 -9.28 -5.17
N THR A 83 -2.41 -8.08 -5.44
CA THR A 83 -1.45 -7.42 -4.56
C THR A 83 -2.12 -6.98 -3.26
N ALA A 84 -3.34 -6.43 -3.32
CA ALA A 84 -4.08 -6.06 -2.12
C ALA A 84 -4.41 -7.29 -1.24
N ALA A 85 -4.80 -8.40 -1.86
CA ALA A 85 -5.00 -9.66 -1.14
C ALA A 85 -3.70 -10.15 -0.47
N ASN A 86 -2.54 -10.00 -1.12
CA ASN A 86 -1.27 -10.34 -0.49
C ASN A 86 -0.90 -9.39 0.67
N LEU A 87 -1.20 -8.10 0.57
CA LEU A 87 -1.01 -7.16 1.69
C LEU A 87 -1.90 -7.52 2.88
N LEU A 88 -3.16 -7.90 2.65
CA LEU A 88 -4.05 -8.40 3.71
C LEU A 88 -3.51 -9.66 4.37
N HIS A 89 -2.98 -10.60 3.58
CA HIS A 89 -2.32 -11.79 4.13
C HIS A 89 -1.18 -11.41 5.11
N LEU A 90 -0.28 -10.51 4.69
CA LEU A 90 0.83 -10.05 5.54
C LEU A 90 0.34 -9.26 6.77
N HIS A 91 -0.68 -8.44 6.59
CA HIS A 91 -1.32 -7.68 7.67
C HIS A 91 -1.89 -8.61 8.75
N HIS A 92 -2.66 -9.63 8.37
CA HIS A 92 -3.21 -10.60 9.31
C HIS A 92 -2.12 -11.49 9.95
N LEU A 93 -1.04 -11.84 9.23
CA LEU A 93 0.12 -12.51 9.85
C LEU A 93 0.77 -11.63 10.93
N ARG A 94 0.96 -10.34 10.64
CA ARG A 94 1.50 -9.37 11.60
C ARG A 94 0.62 -9.27 12.86
N LEU A 95 -0.70 -9.32 12.71
CA LEU A 95 -1.67 -9.31 13.83
C LEU A 95 -1.76 -10.65 14.57
N GLY A 96 -1.25 -11.73 13.98
CA GLY A 96 -1.35 -13.08 14.52
C GLY A 96 -2.71 -13.74 14.32
N GLU A 97 -3.32 -13.46 13.17
CA GLU A 97 -4.62 -13.96 12.75
C GLU A 97 -4.44 -14.98 11.59
N PRO A 98 -3.99 -16.21 11.89
CA PRO A 98 -3.56 -17.17 10.86
C PRO A 98 -4.71 -17.63 9.95
N ARG A 99 -5.96 -17.59 10.43
CA ARG A 99 -7.15 -17.98 9.65
C ARG A 99 -7.41 -16.97 8.54
N ASP A 100 -7.46 -15.69 8.88
CA ASP A 100 -7.67 -14.61 7.92
C ASP A 100 -6.47 -14.48 6.99
N ALA A 101 -5.25 -14.63 7.52
CA ALA A 101 -4.05 -14.68 6.70
C ALA A 101 -4.13 -15.80 5.65
N ALA A 102 -4.53 -17.02 6.02
CA ALA A 102 -4.66 -18.13 5.08
C ALA A 102 -5.75 -17.89 4.03
N TYR A 103 -6.88 -17.31 4.44
CA TYR A 103 -7.96 -16.90 3.52
C TYR A 103 -7.44 -15.94 2.46
N TRP A 104 -6.78 -14.85 2.87
CA TRP A 104 -6.27 -13.84 1.94
C TRP A 104 -5.13 -14.36 1.07
N ARG A 105 -4.31 -15.29 1.58
CA ARG A 105 -3.30 -15.97 0.77
C ARG A 105 -3.94 -16.75 -0.38
N ALA A 106 -4.96 -17.55 -0.10
CA ALA A 106 -5.69 -18.29 -1.12
C ALA A 106 -6.35 -17.36 -2.14
N GLN A 107 -6.94 -16.24 -1.69
CA GLN A 107 -7.48 -15.22 -2.59
C GLN A 107 -6.41 -14.61 -3.50
N ALA A 108 -5.23 -14.26 -2.95
CA ALA A 108 -4.13 -13.72 -3.72
C ALA A 108 -3.65 -14.69 -4.81
N GLU A 109 -3.52 -15.98 -4.48
CA GLU A 109 -3.14 -17.04 -5.41
C GLU A 109 -4.17 -17.23 -6.53
N GLN A 110 -5.46 -17.24 -6.18
CA GLN A 110 -6.55 -17.33 -7.16
C GLN A 110 -6.55 -16.13 -8.12
N LEU A 111 -6.43 -14.91 -7.59
CA LEU A 111 -6.41 -13.68 -8.39
C LEU A 111 -5.17 -13.57 -9.27
N ALA A 112 -4.02 -14.09 -8.83
CA ALA A 112 -2.79 -14.10 -9.62
C ALA A 112 -2.89 -15.01 -10.86
N GLN A 113 -3.74 -16.04 -10.81
CA GLN A 113 -3.99 -16.98 -11.92
C GLN A 113 -5.03 -16.46 -12.92
N ALA A 114 -5.81 -15.44 -12.56
CA ALA A 114 -6.80 -14.85 -13.45
C ALA A 114 -6.13 -14.13 -14.64
N PRO A 115 -6.71 -14.17 -15.85
CA PRO A 115 -6.16 -13.47 -17.01
C PRO A 115 -6.05 -11.97 -16.71
N ARG A 116 -4.82 -11.45 -16.66
CA ARG A 116 -4.59 -10.02 -16.45
C ARG A 116 -5.22 -9.23 -17.60
N ARG A 117 -6.23 -8.42 -17.31
CA ARG A 117 -6.65 -7.33 -18.21
C ARG A 117 -5.56 -6.26 -18.15
N THR A 118 -4.51 -6.44 -18.94
CA THR A 118 -3.39 -5.51 -19.01
C THR A 118 -3.85 -4.20 -19.66
N VAL A 119 -4.33 -3.25 -18.86
CA VAL A 119 -4.44 -1.85 -19.28
C VAL A 119 -3.09 -1.18 -19.02
N HIS A 120 -2.07 -1.60 -19.78
CA HIS A 120 -0.80 -0.89 -19.82
C HIS A 120 -1.03 0.45 -20.50
N SER A 121 -1.25 1.49 -19.71
CA SER A 121 -0.93 2.80 -20.24
C SER A 121 0.58 2.88 -20.36
N ARG A 122 1.08 2.88 -21.59
CA ARG A 122 2.52 2.97 -21.90
C ARG A 122 3.13 4.34 -21.55
N LEU A 123 2.31 5.30 -21.12
CA LEU A 123 2.75 6.62 -20.70
C LEU A 123 2.88 6.62 -19.17
N ALA A 124 4.13 6.70 -18.69
CA ALA A 124 4.43 7.01 -17.30
C ALA A 124 3.76 8.35 -16.92
N GLY A 125 3.03 8.37 -15.81
CA GLY A 125 2.52 9.60 -15.22
C GLY A 125 3.60 10.27 -14.35
N PRO A 126 3.30 11.45 -13.77
CA PRO A 126 4.14 12.00 -12.72
C PRO A 126 4.28 11.00 -11.56
N ALA A 127 5.44 11.00 -10.91
CA ALA A 127 5.67 10.17 -9.73
C ALA A 127 4.68 10.57 -8.61
N LEU A 128 4.26 9.59 -7.81
CA LEU A 128 3.36 9.84 -6.68
C LEU A 128 4.03 10.66 -5.57
N LEU A 129 5.31 10.41 -5.34
CA LEU A 129 6.11 10.99 -4.25
C LEU A 129 7.42 11.56 -4.82
N PRO A 130 8.00 12.60 -4.19
CA PRO A 130 9.31 13.11 -4.54
C PRO A 130 10.40 12.02 -4.49
N ASP A 131 11.46 12.21 -5.28
CA ASP A 131 12.55 11.24 -5.39
C ASP A 131 13.21 10.97 -4.04
N GLU A 132 13.49 12.00 -3.24
CA GLU A 132 14.07 11.82 -1.91
C GLU A 132 13.21 10.95 -0.98
N VAL A 133 11.89 11.13 -1.01
CA VAL A 133 10.95 10.37 -0.17
C VAL A 133 10.87 8.92 -0.61
N ARG A 134 10.86 8.69 -1.93
CA ARG A 134 10.90 7.35 -2.53
C ARG A 134 12.13 6.57 -2.11
N HIS A 135 13.30 7.20 -2.21
CA HIS A 135 14.56 6.60 -1.80
C HIS A 135 14.61 6.35 -0.28
N ASP A 136 14.13 7.28 0.54
CA ASP A 136 14.09 7.12 2.00
C ASP A 136 13.19 5.94 2.42
N LEU A 137 11.98 5.83 1.86
CA LEU A 137 11.08 4.70 2.13
C LEU A 137 11.77 3.35 1.87
N LEU A 138 12.41 3.21 0.71
CA LEU A 138 13.12 1.98 0.36
C LEU A 138 14.35 1.75 1.24
N ALA A 139 15.10 2.79 1.59
CA ALA A 139 16.28 2.68 2.45
C ALA A 139 15.90 2.18 3.85
N ARG A 140 14.86 2.77 4.46
CA ARG A 140 14.34 2.35 5.77
C ARG A 140 13.93 0.88 5.77
N CYS A 141 13.20 0.44 4.74
CA CYS A 141 12.85 -0.97 4.61
C CYS A 141 14.11 -1.85 4.51
N HIS A 142 15.13 -1.49 3.73
CA HIS A 142 16.38 -2.27 3.68
C HIS A 142 17.12 -2.33 5.02
N GLU A 143 16.98 -1.30 5.86
CA GLU A 143 17.56 -1.23 7.20
C GLU A 143 16.72 -1.96 8.27
N GLY A 144 15.58 -2.55 7.89
CA GLY A 144 14.66 -3.21 8.81
C GLY A 144 13.82 -2.25 9.65
N LEU A 145 13.71 -0.98 9.23
CA LEU A 145 12.91 0.05 9.89
C LEU A 145 11.54 0.19 9.22
N ASP A 146 10.55 0.67 9.99
CA ASP A 146 9.21 0.96 9.49
C ASP A 146 9.25 1.95 8.32
N ALA A 147 8.46 1.68 7.28
CA ALA A 147 8.18 2.63 6.21
C ALA A 147 7.37 3.81 6.78
N ARG A 148 7.88 5.05 6.66
CA ARG A 148 7.21 6.26 7.13
C ARG A 148 7.37 7.41 6.17
N LEU A 149 6.32 8.23 6.03
CA LEU A 149 6.38 9.48 5.28
C LEU A 149 6.93 10.62 6.13
N PRO A 150 7.56 11.64 5.52
CA PRO A 150 7.84 12.90 6.19
C PRO A 150 6.55 13.58 6.69
N THR A 151 6.65 14.32 7.80
CA THR A 151 5.51 14.98 8.46
C THR A 151 4.69 15.87 7.53
N ALA A 152 5.33 16.55 6.57
CA ALA A 152 4.63 17.39 5.60
C ALA A 152 3.66 16.58 4.71
N LEU A 153 4.09 15.40 4.25
CA LEU A 153 3.27 14.50 3.42
C LEU A 153 2.25 13.75 4.25
N GLU A 154 2.59 13.35 5.48
CA GLU A 154 1.65 12.79 6.43
C GLU A 154 0.48 13.77 6.71
N ALA A 155 0.77 15.07 6.84
CA ALA A 155 -0.26 16.10 7.01
C ALA A 155 -1.18 16.27 5.79
N VAL A 156 -0.77 15.88 4.58
CA VAL A 156 -1.67 15.81 3.42
C VAL A 156 -2.71 14.70 3.63
N ILE A 157 -2.27 13.51 4.05
CA ILE A 157 -3.15 12.36 4.30
C ILE A 157 -4.10 12.61 5.47
N ASN A 158 -3.63 13.27 6.53
CA ASN A 158 -4.42 13.55 7.72
C ASN A 158 -5.51 14.60 7.53
N ARG A 159 -5.53 15.32 6.39
CA ARG A 159 -6.55 16.33 6.04
C ARG A 159 -7.64 15.81 5.11
N LEU A 160 -7.61 14.53 4.75
CA LEU A 160 -8.63 13.93 3.89
C LEU A 160 -10.01 13.93 4.55
N CYS A 161 -11.04 14.18 3.75
CA CYS A 161 -12.43 14.12 4.21
C CYS A 161 -12.82 12.70 4.61
N VAL A 162 -13.67 12.57 5.62
CA VAL A 162 -14.26 11.30 6.08
C VAL A 162 -15.73 11.28 5.68
N ALA A 163 -16.18 10.22 5.00
CA ALA A 163 -17.55 10.14 4.47
C ALA A 163 -18.58 9.70 5.53
N ALA A 164 -18.20 8.81 6.45
CA ALA A 164 -18.95 8.38 7.64
C ALA A 164 -18.06 7.45 8.49
N ASP A 165 -18.50 7.15 9.71
CA ASP A 165 -17.94 6.12 10.57
C ASP A 165 -18.45 4.75 10.11
N ASP A 166 -17.54 3.83 9.80
CA ASP A 166 -17.83 2.44 9.48
C ASP A 166 -17.77 1.60 10.78
N GLU A 167 -18.70 0.66 10.94
CA GLU A 167 -18.82 -0.12 12.19
C GLU A 167 -17.57 -0.97 12.48
N ASP A 168 -16.89 -1.45 11.45
CA ASP A 168 -15.74 -2.35 11.56
C ASP A 168 -14.40 -1.59 11.46
N TYR A 169 -14.37 -0.49 10.69
CA TYR A 169 -13.13 0.19 10.31
C TYR A 169 -13.01 1.64 10.80
N GLY A 170 -14.03 2.16 11.48
CA GLY A 170 -14.06 3.52 12.00
C GLY A 170 -14.14 4.59 10.90
N GLU A 171 -13.48 5.72 11.12
CA GLU A 171 -13.44 6.82 10.16
C GLU A 171 -12.69 6.43 8.86
N ILE A 172 -13.43 6.31 7.75
CA ILE A 172 -12.86 5.98 6.43
C ILE A 172 -12.56 7.23 5.60
N PRO A 173 -11.28 7.59 5.42
CA PRO A 173 -10.87 8.72 4.60
C PRO A 173 -11.18 8.46 3.15
N GLN A 174 -11.58 9.51 2.44
CA GLN A 174 -11.87 9.46 1.03
C GLN A 174 -10.71 10.10 0.24
N PRO A 175 -10.27 9.48 -0.87
CA PRO A 175 -9.25 10.06 -1.72
C PRO A 175 -9.81 11.33 -2.39
N SER A 176 -9.01 12.40 -2.40
CA SER A 176 -9.37 13.66 -3.06
C SER A 176 -8.72 13.78 -4.45
N THR A 177 -9.31 14.59 -5.34
CA THR A 177 -8.79 14.78 -6.70
C THR A 177 -7.43 15.47 -6.72
N ALA A 178 -7.13 16.27 -5.68
CA ALA A 178 -5.86 16.98 -5.52
C ALA A 178 -4.76 16.12 -4.86
N LEU A 179 -5.10 14.97 -4.27
CA LEU A 179 -4.19 14.18 -3.43
C LEU A 179 -2.86 13.84 -4.12
N SER A 180 -2.91 13.40 -5.38
CA SER A 180 -1.70 13.07 -6.17
C SER A 180 -0.81 14.30 -6.36
N THR A 181 -1.41 15.46 -6.63
CA THR A 181 -0.68 16.72 -6.83
C THR A 181 -0.08 17.24 -5.53
N ASP A 182 -0.83 17.19 -4.44
CA ASP A 182 -0.37 17.65 -3.12
C ASP A 182 0.81 16.80 -2.62
N LEU A 183 0.76 15.48 -2.84
CA LEU A 183 1.86 14.56 -2.48
C LEU A 183 3.11 14.76 -3.32
N ALA A 184 2.97 15.09 -4.61
CA ALA A 184 4.10 15.36 -5.49
C ALA A 184 4.77 16.71 -5.23
N ALA A 185 4.11 17.61 -4.49
CA ALA A 185 4.56 18.98 -4.25
C ALA A 185 5.18 19.22 -2.85
N GLY A 186 4.94 18.33 -1.89
CA GLY A 186 5.45 18.43 -0.52
C GLY A 186 6.79 17.76 -0.32
#